data_AF-A0A3M1CZI9-F1
#
_entry.id   AF-A0A3M1CZI9-F1
#
_cell.length_a   1.000
_cell.length_b   1.000
_cell.length_c   1.000
_cell.angle_alpha   90.00
_cell.angle_beta   90.00
_cell.angle_gamma   90.00
#
_symmetry.space_group_name_H-M   'P 1'
#
loop_
_entity.id
_entity.type
_entity.pdbx_description
1 polymer ?
#
loop_
_entity_poly.entity_id
_entity_poly.type
_entity_poly.pdbx_seq_one_letter_code
_entity_poly.pdbx_strand_id
1 'polypeptide(L)'
;RFWQRFQAGELPQDSGRTPTLFVVIDAIPLDVAQEVHAAGALPGFDPPVAQVSVFPSLTHVALSALARPAVDLRPPGYESLYVHVPSGEVRGSFLDGDSPGPWRTQADGMLGLGAIYLLRTAMARQEARWIRLRFKSEGGPWLGYIAATDGVAHFSGRDALVTAFTEVCREIVDARRAFQSAHGVDPHVVLCSDHGMEWGLHSALSFETVVQRLRLEGYEPGRQGRRGVLSAPMGDVGAGMLWCHPDAASDLAQLASELPGVELAVARSPGSTADRGSGTVFRVLPGRATRARVSWGPRGLRYECLDGDPLELAPLLDRAGTADPDGWLDDGDGFAATWDHRFPDPLHRIRHGLTDLVQYPANVIFSMASGWTVGARITQTTAGLLGGQVGTHGSLNRAQTLGFVACSGEGPAFEAMAKMPAVRAEHVFLGWQDLVRAGSAR
;
A
#
# COMPACT_ATOMS: atom_id res chain seq x y z
N ARG A 1 16.44 -17.17 -9.41
CA ARG A 1 17.80 -16.58 -9.65
C ARG A 1 17.79 -15.08 -9.96
N PHE A 2 17.27 -14.59 -11.10
CA PHE A 2 17.23 -13.13 -11.37
C PHE A 2 16.39 -12.37 -10.32
N TRP A 3 15.19 -12.89 -10.04
CA TRP A 3 14.30 -12.42 -8.96
C TRP A 3 14.98 -12.30 -7.60
N GLN A 4 15.69 -13.36 -7.18
CA GLN A 4 16.41 -13.40 -5.90
C GLN A 4 17.54 -12.36 -5.84
N ARG A 5 18.29 -12.16 -6.93
CA ARG A 5 19.35 -11.12 -6.97
C ARG A 5 18.78 -9.72 -6.96
N PHE A 6 17.64 -9.51 -7.62
CA PHE A 6 16.92 -8.25 -7.57
C PHE A 6 16.50 -7.93 -6.14
N GLN A 7 15.79 -8.85 -5.48
CA GLN A 7 15.33 -8.68 -4.09
C GLN A 7 16.49 -8.53 -3.09
N ALA A 8 17.63 -9.18 -3.35
CA ALA A 8 18.83 -9.03 -2.51
C ALA A 8 19.51 -7.65 -2.64
N GLY A 9 19.00 -6.75 -3.48
CA GLY A 9 19.60 -5.43 -3.70
C GLY A 9 20.94 -5.50 -4.45
N GLU A 10 21.24 -6.63 -5.10
CA GLU A 10 22.48 -6.83 -5.87
C GLU A 10 22.42 -6.20 -7.27
N LEU A 11 21.44 -5.33 -7.53
CA LEU A 11 21.38 -4.61 -8.78
C LEU A 11 22.53 -3.61 -8.89
N PRO A 12 23.14 -3.48 -10.09
CA PRO A 12 24.00 -2.35 -10.38
C PRO A 12 23.21 -1.05 -10.14
N GLN A 13 23.70 -0.20 -9.24
CA GLN A 13 23.15 1.14 -9.04
C GLN A 13 23.46 1.99 -10.29
N ASP A 14 22.51 2.82 -10.69
CA ASP A 14 22.75 3.77 -11.78
C ASP A 14 23.71 4.88 -11.31
N SER A 15 24.70 5.20 -12.16
CA SER A 15 25.86 6.06 -11.84
C SER A 15 25.54 7.56 -11.65
N GLY A 16 24.26 7.93 -11.72
CA GLY A 16 23.76 9.28 -11.46
C GLY A 16 24.21 10.36 -12.43
N ARG A 17 24.67 9.98 -13.63
CA ARG A 17 25.09 10.92 -14.68
C ARG A 17 23.92 11.51 -15.47
N THR A 18 22.82 10.77 -15.57
CA THR A 18 21.61 11.22 -16.27
C THR A 18 20.63 11.82 -15.25
N PRO A 19 20.06 13.01 -15.50
CA PRO A 19 19.00 13.57 -14.65
C PRO A 19 17.81 12.61 -14.57
N THR A 20 17.39 12.26 -13.35
CA THR A 20 16.31 11.30 -13.11
C THR A 20 15.15 11.95 -12.36
N LEU A 21 13.93 11.71 -12.84
CA LEU A 21 12.68 12.09 -12.22
C LEU A 21 11.96 10.85 -11.67
N PHE A 22 11.75 10.80 -10.37
CA PHE A 22 10.90 9.81 -9.70
C PHE A 22 9.59 10.48 -9.32
N VAL A 23 8.46 9.90 -9.71
CA VAL A 23 7.13 10.41 -9.32
C VAL A 23 6.28 9.26 -8.82
N VAL A 24 5.81 9.38 -7.58
CA VAL A 24 4.74 8.55 -7.03
C VAL A 24 3.41 9.25 -7.27
N ILE A 25 2.41 8.51 -7.75
CA ILE A 25 1.08 9.03 -8.08
C ILE A 25 0.08 8.22 -7.28
N ASP A 26 -0.62 8.89 -6.38
CA ASP A 26 -1.51 8.22 -5.43
C ASP A 26 -2.64 7.46 -6.13
N ALA A 27 -2.90 6.24 -5.67
CA ALA A 27 -4.11 5.48 -5.99
C ALA A 27 -4.38 5.25 -7.49
N ILE A 28 -3.33 5.06 -8.29
CA ILE A 28 -3.49 4.62 -9.69
C ILE A 28 -3.40 3.09 -9.77
N PRO A 29 -4.50 2.39 -10.07
CA PRO A 29 -4.48 0.95 -10.22
C PRO A 29 -3.73 0.50 -11.48
N LEU A 30 -3.23 -0.73 -11.45
CA LEU A 30 -2.53 -1.33 -12.60
C LEU A 30 -3.35 -1.29 -13.90
N ASP A 31 -4.65 -1.61 -13.85
CA ASP A 31 -5.50 -1.67 -15.04
C ASP A 31 -5.69 -0.28 -15.67
N VAL A 32 -5.84 0.77 -14.85
CA VAL A 32 -5.89 2.16 -15.31
C VAL A 32 -4.56 2.57 -15.95
N ALA A 33 -3.43 2.19 -15.33
CA ALA A 33 -2.12 2.49 -15.88
C ALA A 33 -1.89 1.82 -17.24
N GLN A 34 -2.26 0.54 -17.36
CA GLN A 34 -2.18 -0.22 -18.60
C GLN A 34 -3.10 0.35 -19.69
N GLU A 35 -4.32 0.75 -19.35
CA GLU A 35 -5.26 1.40 -20.27
C GLU A 35 -4.68 2.71 -20.83
N VAL A 36 -4.19 3.58 -19.96
CA VAL A 36 -3.62 4.89 -20.34
C VAL A 36 -2.32 4.73 -21.15
N HIS A 37 -1.49 3.74 -20.83
CA HIS A 37 -0.32 3.39 -21.64
C HIS A 37 -0.71 2.87 -23.03
N ALA A 38 -1.66 1.93 -23.10
CA ALA A 38 -2.16 1.37 -24.37
C ALA A 38 -2.81 2.43 -25.26
N ALA A 39 -3.41 3.46 -24.68
CA ALA A 39 -3.92 4.64 -25.39
C ALA A 39 -2.83 5.60 -25.88
N GLY A 40 -1.55 5.34 -25.59
CA GLY A 40 -0.40 6.11 -26.08
C GLY A 40 -0.04 7.35 -25.25
N ALA A 41 -0.53 7.48 -24.02
CA ALA A 41 -0.29 8.66 -23.18
C ALA A 41 1.14 8.74 -22.60
N LEU A 42 1.91 7.65 -22.65
CA LEU A 42 3.28 7.55 -22.11
C LEU A 42 4.29 7.12 -23.21
N PRO A 43 4.52 7.95 -24.25
CA PRO A 43 5.46 7.62 -25.30
C PRO A 43 6.89 7.45 -24.77
N GLY A 44 7.52 6.34 -25.15
CA GLY A 44 8.90 6.00 -24.73
C GLY A 44 9.00 5.45 -23.31
N PHE A 45 7.88 5.08 -22.68
CA PHE A 45 7.86 4.27 -21.47
C PHE A 45 7.64 2.80 -21.80
N ASP A 46 8.27 1.93 -21.02
CA ASP A 46 7.97 0.50 -21.00
C ASP A 46 6.52 0.26 -20.53
N PRO A 47 5.91 -0.88 -20.90
CA PRO A 47 4.60 -1.26 -20.39
C PRO A 47 4.55 -1.27 -18.85
N PRO A 48 3.46 -0.80 -18.22
CA PRO A 48 3.33 -0.81 -16.77
C PRO A 48 3.45 -2.22 -16.17
N VAL A 49 4.33 -2.35 -15.19
CA VAL A 49 4.57 -3.55 -14.38
C VAL A 49 3.71 -3.49 -13.12
N ALA A 50 3.21 -4.64 -12.65
CA ALA A 50 2.42 -4.69 -11.42
C ALA A 50 3.25 -4.29 -10.21
N GLN A 51 2.78 -3.33 -9.42
CA GLN A 51 3.33 -3.04 -8.10
C GLN A 51 2.42 -3.65 -7.04
N VAL A 52 2.96 -4.52 -6.19
CA VAL A 52 2.25 -5.09 -5.05
C VAL A 52 2.50 -4.21 -3.83
N SER A 53 1.46 -3.48 -3.42
CA SER A 53 1.50 -2.64 -2.22
C SER A 53 1.56 -3.45 -0.92
N VAL A 54 1.80 -2.78 0.20
CA VAL A 54 1.82 -3.35 1.54
C VAL A 54 0.42 -3.74 2.04
N PHE A 55 0.32 -4.35 3.22
CA PHE A 55 -0.96 -4.57 3.90
C PHE A 55 -0.94 -3.98 5.31
N PRO A 56 -1.92 -3.13 5.68
CA PRO A 56 -2.97 -2.58 4.80
C PRO A 56 -2.38 -1.67 3.70
N SER A 57 -2.99 -1.64 2.52
CA SER A 57 -2.52 -0.83 1.37
C SER A 57 -2.96 0.63 1.48
N LEU A 58 -2.49 1.30 2.54
CA LEU A 58 -2.78 2.72 2.82
C LEU A 58 -1.59 3.59 2.40
N THR A 59 -1.87 4.79 1.88
CA THR A 59 -0.88 5.75 1.39
C THR A 59 0.30 5.91 2.35
N HIS A 60 0.03 6.09 3.65
CA HIS A 60 1.08 6.40 4.62
C HIS A 60 2.17 5.31 4.71
N VAL A 61 1.74 4.06 4.78
CA VAL A 61 2.64 2.91 4.87
C VAL A 61 3.18 2.46 3.52
N ALA A 62 2.42 2.66 2.45
CA ALA A 62 2.85 2.34 1.09
C ALA A 62 3.96 3.28 0.61
N LEU A 63 3.80 4.59 0.80
CA LEU A 63 4.86 5.58 0.56
C LEU A 63 6.10 5.28 1.41
N SER A 64 5.90 5.01 2.71
CA SER A 64 7.03 4.66 3.58
C SER A 64 7.78 3.41 3.09
N ALA A 65 7.06 2.40 2.60
CA ALA A 65 7.66 1.20 2.04
C ALA A 65 8.44 1.47 0.75
N LEU A 66 7.89 2.29 -0.17
CA LEU A 66 8.57 2.69 -1.41
C LEU A 66 9.93 3.36 -1.12
N ALA A 67 9.98 4.29 -0.16
CA ALA A 67 11.19 5.03 0.19
C ALA A 67 12.19 4.24 1.05
N ARG A 68 11.75 3.17 1.73
CA ARG A 68 12.51 2.41 2.72
C ARG A 68 13.92 1.99 2.29
N PRO A 69 14.17 1.53 1.05
CA PRO A 69 15.52 1.16 0.61
C PRO A 69 16.51 2.33 0.63
N ALA A 70 16.03 3.55 0.40
CA ALA A 70 16.86 4.74 0.32
C ALA A 70 16.92 5.51 1.64
N VAL A 71 15.81 5.54 2.37
CA VAL A 71 15.60 6.32 3.60
C VAL A 71 14.97 5.42 4.65
N ASP A 72 15.60 5.29 5.83
CA ASP A 72 15.05 4.52 6.95
C ASP A 72 13.81 5.22 7.52
N LEU A 73 12.67 4.93 6.89
CA LEU A 73 11.39 5.53 7.19
C LEU A 73 10.43 4.46 7.72
N ARG A 74 10.02 4.65 8.98
CA ARG A 74 8.97 3.87 9.60
C ARG A 74 7.99 4.82 10.28
N PRO A 75 6.75 4.93 9.77
CA PRO A 75 5.78 5.85 10.34
C PRO A 75 5.31 5.36 11.72
N PRO A 76 4.84 6.26 12.61
CA PRO A 76 4.37 5.88 13.94
C PRO A 76 3.24 4.82 13.90
N GLY A 77 2.28 5.01 13.00
CA GLY A 77 1.17 4.08 12.75
C GLY A 77 0.87 3.90 11.28
N TYR A 78 -0.24 3.23 11.00
CA TYR A 78 -0.64 2.87 9.64
C TYR A 78 -1.24 4.02 8.84
N GLU A 79 -1.66 5.07 9.56
CA GLU A 79 -2.26 6.29 9.04
C GLU A 79 -1.78 7.49 9.84
N SER A 80 -2.11 8.69 9.35
CA SER A 80 -1.92 9.97 10.03
C SER A 80 -2.50 9.98 11.45
N LEU A 81 -3.69 9.40 11.64
CA LEU A 81 -4.27 9.11 12.95
C LEU A 81 -3.86 7.72 13.44
N TYR A 82 -3.16 7.63 14.59
CA TYR A 82 -2.60 6.37 15.08
C TYR A 82 -2.67 6.20 16.60
N VAL A 83 -2.55 4.95 17.06
CA VAL A 83 -2.42 4.61 18.48
C VAL A 83 -0.95 4.69 18.90
N HIS A 84 -0.63 5.58 19.84
CA HIS A 84 0.67 5.59 20.51
C HIS A 84 0.65 4.57 21.66
N VAL A 85 1.09 3.34 21.37
CA VAL A 85 0.99 2.19 22.28
C VAL A 85 1.56 2.46 23.68
N PRO A 86 2.71 3.15 23.87
CA PRO A 86 3.24 3.39 25.22
C PRO A 86 2.32 4.22 26.13
N SER A 87 1.58 5.21 25.59
CA SER A 87 0.64 6.02 26.39
C SER A 87 -0.80 5.55 26.30
N GLY A 88 -1.13 4.73 25.29
CA GLY A 88 -2.50 4.29 25.02
C GLY A 88 -3.39 5.37 24.36
N GLU A 89 -2.81 6.49 23.95
CA GLU A 89 -3.52 7.61 23.34
C GLU A 89 -3.61 7.47 21.82
N VAL A 90 -4.65 8.03 21.23
CA VAL A 90 -4.70 8.29 19.78
C VAL A 90 -4.05 9.64 19.50
N ARG A 91 -3.12 9.67 18.53
CA ARG A 91 -2.34 10.86 18.13
C ARG A 91 -2.43 11.10 16.62
N GLY A 92 -2.06 12.30 16.21
CA GLY A 92 -2.14 12.78 14.83
C GLY A 92 -3.55 13.23 14.45
N SER A 93 -3.75 13.55 13.18
CA SER A 93 -5.00 14.07 12.64
C SER A 93 -5.14 13.75 11.17
N PHE A 94 -6.38 13.55 10.71
CA PHE A 94 -6.70 13.52 9.27
C PHE A 94 -6.37 14.82 8.55
N LEU A 95 -6.21 15.90 9.31
CA LEU A 95 -5.90 17.23 8.80
C LEU A 95 -4.39 17.52 8.77
N ASP A 96 -3.58 16.62 9.34
CA ASP A 96 -2.13 16.70 9.26
C ASP A 96 -1.75 16.35 7.81
N GLY A 97 -1.72 17.37 6.95
CA GLY A 97 -1.47 17.25 5.50
C GLY A 97 -0.01 16.98 5.15
N ASP A 98 0.77 16.42 6.07
CA ASP A 98 2.17 16.10 5.83
C ASP A 98 2.25 14.73 5.13
N SER A 99 2.81 14.71 3.93
CA SER A 99 3.11 13.45 3.25
C SER A 99 4.15 12.68 4.07
N PRO A 100 3.92 11.39 4.34
CA PRO A 100 4.83 10.63 5.16
C PRO A 100 6.07 10.26 4.36
N GLY A 101 7.13 11.03 4.62
CA GLY A 101 8.45 10.76 4.09
C GLY A 101 9.05 11.89 3.28
N PRO A 102 10.01 11.58 2.41
CA PRO A 102 10.86 12.57 1.77
C PRO A 102 10.25 13.22 0.51
N TRP A 103 8.94 13.15 0.34
CA TRP A 103 8.29 13.48 -0.92
C TRP A 103 8.15 14.99 -1.09
N ARG A 104 8.44 15.48 -2.29
CA ARG A 104 8.15 16.87 -2.63
C ARG A 104 6.72 16.99 -3.15
N THR A 105 5.91 17.78 -2.45
CA THR A 105 4.49 18.03 -2.72
C THR A 105 4.20 19.52 -2.86
N GLN A 106 3.08 19.85 -3.51
CA GLN A 106 2.58 21.22 -3.59
C GLN A 106 1.50 21.51 -2.53
N ALA A 107 0.73 20.51 -2.13
CA ALA A 107 -0.45 20.67 -1.28
C ALA A 107 -0.16 20.21 0.15
N ASP A 108 0.38 21.11 0.97
CA ASP A 108 0.57 20.84 2.40
C ASP A 108 -0.49 21.59 3.23
N GLY A 109 -0.98 20.92 4.29
CA GLY A 109 -1.92 21.48 5.27
C GLY A 109 -3.40 21.50 4.86
N MET A 110 -4.25 22.01 5.78
CA MET A 110 -5.71 21.90 5.70
C MET A 110 -6.35 22.47 4.42
N LEU A 111 -5.81 23.57 3.88
CA LEU A 111 -6.34 24.17 2.64
C LEU A 111 -6.01 23.34 1.40
N GLY A 112 -4.82 22.72 1.39
CA GLY A 112 -4.41 21.78 0.34
C GLY A 112 -5.29 20.53 0.35
N LEU A 113 -5.52 19.95 1.53
CA LEU A 113 -6.37 18.78 1.70
C LEU A 113 -7.84 19.07 1.29
N GLY A 114 -8.39 20.21 1.69
CA GLY A 114 -9.73 20.63 1.26
C GLY A 114 -9.82 20.84 -0.26
N ALA A 115 -8.78 21.40 -0.88
CA ALA A 115 -8.74 21.58 -2.34
C ALA A 115 -8.62 20.25 -3.09
N ILE A 116 -7.87 19.27 -2.57
CA ILE A 116 -7.77 17.92 -3.14
C ILE A 116 -9.16 17.29 -3.25
N TYR A 117 -10.04 17.45 -2.25
CA TYR A 117 -11.37 16.85 -2.28
C TYR A 117 -12.45 17.68 -2.98
N LEU A 118 -12.24 18.97 -3.22
CA LEU A 118 -13.22 19.85 -3.88
C LEU A 118 -12.89 20.15 -5.35
N LEU A 119 -11.61 20.26 -5.69
CA LEU A 119 -11.09 20.60 -7.02
C LEU A 119 -10.18 19.49 -7.58
N ARG A 120 -10.52 18.24 -7.26
CA ARG A 120 -9.73 16.99 -7.44
C ARG A 120 -8.92 16.93 -8.73
N THR A 121 -9.59 16.96 -9.89
CA THR A 121 -8.93 16.86 -11.20
C THR A 121 -8.02 18.05 -11.49
N ALA A 122 -8.46 19.26 -11.14
CA ALA A 122 -7.65 20.46 -11.33
C ALA A 122 -6.39 20.43 -10.44
N MET A 123 -6.51 19.92 -9.21
CA MET A 123 -5.39 19.73 -8.29
C MET A 123 -4.39 18.69 -8.79
N ALA A 124 -4.84 17.52 -9.25
CA ALA A 124 -3.94 16.50 -9.80
C ALA A 124 -3.10 17.03 -10.97
N ARG A 125 -3.75 17.79 -11.86
CA ARG A 125 -3.06 18.46 -12.96
C ARG A 125 -2.11 19.56 -12.46
N GLN A 126 -2.51 20.34 -11.47
CA GLN A 126 -1.70 21.41 -10.89
C GLN A 126 -0.43 20.86 -10.24
N GLU A 127 -0.54 19.78 -9.46
CA GLU A 127 0.59 19.08 -8.84
C GLU A 127 1.55 18.55 -9.91
N ALA A 128 1.04 17.86 -10.93
CA ALA A 128 1.86 17.38 -12.06
C ALA A 128 2.57 18.53 -12.80
N ARG A 129 1.86 19.65 -13.03
CA ARG A 129 2.44 20.85 -13.64
C ARG A 129 3.53 21.46 -12.76
N TRP A 130 3.35 21.48 -11.44
CA TRP A 130 4.35 21.96 -10.51
C TRP A 130 5.61 21.08 -10.56
N ILE A 131 5.46 19.76 -10.51
CA ILE A 131 6.56 18.79 -10.70
C ILE A 131 7.31 19.09 -12.00
N ARG A 132 6.57 19.23 -13.12
CA ARG A 132 7.16 19.57 -14.42
C ARG A 132 8.00 20.83 -14.38
N LEU A 133 7.46 21.92 -13.81
CA LEU A 133 8.14 23.21 -13.77
C LEU A 133 9.40 23.14 -12.90
N ARG A 134 9.34 22.48 -11.74
CA ARG A 134 10.48 22.32 -10.84
C ARG A 134 11.57 21.43 -11.44
N PHE A 135 11.20 20.27 -11.97
CA PHE A 135 12.15 19.37 -12.61
C PHE A 135 12.86 20.02 -13.81
N LYS A 136 12.12 20.78 -14.63
CA LYS A 136 12.72 21.53 -15.74
C LYS A 136 13.80 22.52 -15.26
N SER A 137 13.61 23.19 -14.13
CA SER A 137 14.56 24.20 -13.64
C SER A 137 15.70 23.61 -12.79
N GLU A 138 15.43 22.58 -12.01
CA GLU A 138 16.36 22.03 -11.03
C GLU A 138 17.15 20.83 -11.55
N GLY A 139 16.58 20.11 -12.52
CA GLY A 139 17.05 18.79 -12.92
C GLY A 139 16.87 17.72 -11.84
N GLY A 140 17.43 16.54 -12.12
CA GLY A 140 17.41 15.40 -11.22
C GLY A 140 18.68 15.27 -10.36
N PRO A 141 18.69 14.35 -9.38
CA PRO A 141 17.56 13.49 -9.01
C PRO A 141 16.44 14.27 -8.32
N TRP A 142 15.19 13.98 -8.70
CA TRP A 142 13.99 14.66 -8.20
C TRP A 142 12.95 13.64 -7.77
N LEU A 143 12.40 13.78 -6.56
CA LEU A 143 11.47 12.82 -5.95
C LEU A 143 10.13 13.50 -5.64
N GLY A 144 9.15 13.25 -6.49
CA GLY A 144 7.83 13.86 -6.45
C GLY A 144 6.73 12.94 -5.95
N TYR A 145 5.67 13.56 -5.44
CA TYR A 145 4.42 12.89 -5.14
C TYR A 145 3.23 13.73 -5.60
N ILE A 146 2.25 13.06 -6.21
CA ILE A 146 0.96 13.62 -6.64
C ILE A 146 -0.11 12.94 -5.79
N ALA A 147 -0.70 13.69 -4.86
CA ALA A 147 -1.67 13.18 -3.89
C ALA A 147 -3.11 13.26 -4.41
N ALA A 148 -3.41 14.26 -5.25
CA ALA A 148 -4.79 14.61 -5.56
C ALA A 148 -5.55 13.56 -6.39
N THR A 149 -4.86 12.58 -7.00
CA THR A 149 -5.47 11.49 -7.76
C THR A 149 -6.29 10.55 -6.89
N ASP A 150 -5.95 10.38 -5.61
CA ASP A 150 -6.73 9.60 -4.65
C ASP A 150 -8.12 10.22 -4.39
N GLY A 151 -8.17 11.54 -4.23
CA GLY A 151 -9.45 12.28 -4.14
C GLY A 151 -10.32 12.12 -5.40
N VAL A 152 -9.71 12.03 -6.60
CA VAL A 152 -10.44 11.71 -7.84
C VAL A 152 -10.99 10.29 -7.77
N ALA A 153 -10.17 9.31 -7.37
CA ALA A 153 -10.53 7.91 -7.31
C ALA A 153 -11.69 7.65 -6.33
N HIS A 154 -11.60 8.18 -5.11
CA HIS A 154 -12.62 7.99 -4.08
C HIS A 154 -13.99 8.56 -4.43
N PHE A 155 -14.05 9.72 -5.10
CA PHE A 155 -15.31 10.49 -5.23
C PHE A 155 -15.76 10.77 -6.65
N SER A 156 -14.90 10.57 -7.64
CA SER A 156 -15.21 10.87 -9.05
C SER A 156 -15.18 9.59 -9.91
N GLY A 157 -14.63 8.50 -9.39
CA GLY A 157 -14.67 7.17 -9.98
C GLY A 157 -13.66 6.94 -11.10
N ARG A 158 -13.73 5.74 -11.68
CA ARG A 158 -12.72 5.22 -12.62
C ARG A 158 -12.50 6.12 -13.84
N ASP A 159 -13.55 6.53 -14.53
CA ASP A 159 -13.43 7.30 -15.78
C ASP A 159 -12.81 8.69 -15.55
N ALA A 160 -13.16 9.31 -14.42
CA ALA A 160 -12.54 10.57 -14.01
C ALA A 160 -11.06 10.36 -13.66
N LEU A 161 -10.70 9.24 -13.03
CA LEU A 161 -9.31 8.91 -12.74
C LEU A 161 -8.51 8.65 -14.03
N VAL A 162 -9.05 7.89 -15.00
CA VAL A 162 -8.41 7.68 -16.30
C VAL A 162 -8.12 9.01 -16.99
N THR A 163 -9.08 9.93 -16.96
CA THR A 163 -8.93 11.29 -17.51
C THR A 163 -7.85 12.07 -16.77
N ALA A 164 -7.90 12.12 -15.44
CA ALA A 164 -6.94 12.84 -14.62
C ALA A 164 -5.52 12.28 -14.78
N PHE A 165 -5.37 10.95 -14.75
CA PHE A 165 -4.09 10.28 -14.93
C PHE A 165 -3.52 10.52 -16.32
N THR A 166 -4.35 10.53 -17.37
CA THR A 166 -3.92 10.91 -18.73
C THR A 166 -3.36 12.35 -18.76
N GLU A 167 -3.97 13.30 -18.04
CA GLU A 167 -3.45 14.66 -17.93
C GLU A 167 -2.14 14.73 -17.15
N VAL A 168 -2.00 13.95 -16.07
CA VAL A 168 -0.75 13.80 -15.32
C VAL A 168 0.36 13.27 -16.23
N CYS A 169 0.10 12.18 -16.99
CA CYS A 169 1.05 11.62 -17.94
C CYS A 169 1.52 12.65 -18.98
N ARG A 170 0.61 13.49 -19.49
CA ARG A 170 0.96 14.57 -20.42
C ARG A 170 1.94 15.56 -19.80
N GLU A 171 1.70 16.02 -18.57
CA GLU A 171 2.61 16.95 -17.88
C GLU A 171 3.99 16.30 -17.62
N ILE A 172 4.05 15.00 -17.29
CA ILE A 172 5.33 14.29 -17.15
C ILE A 172 6.08 14.17 -18.48
N VAL A 173 5.39 13.78 -19.55
CA VAL A 173 5.98 13.68 -20.90
C VAL A 173 6.49 15.05 -21.37
N ASP A 174 5.73 16.11 -21.10
CA ASP A 174 6.14 17.48 -21.38
C ASP A 174 7.34 17.91 -20.53
N ALA A 175 7.46 17.45 -19.28
CA ALA A 175 8.65 17.68 -18.45
C ALA A 175 9.89 17.08 -19.09
N ARG A 176 9.81 15.81 -19.52
CA ARG A 176 10.89 15.09 -20.20
C ARG A 176 11.32 15.80 -21.49
N ARG A 177 10.36 16.12 -22.37
CA ARG A 177 10.62 16.83 -23.63
C ARG A 177 11.20 18.23 -23.41
N ALA A 178 10.66 18.97 -22.45
CA ALA A 178 11.14 20.32 -22.15
C ALA A 178 12.55 20.30 -21.58
N PHE A 179 12.88 19.33 -20.74
CA PHE A 179 14.22 19.14 -20.21
C PHE A 179 15.20 18.76 -21.34
N GLN A 180 14.84 17.78 -22.17
CA GLN A 180 15.64 17.37 -23.33
C GLN A 180 15.90 18.54 -24.29
N SER A 181 14.87 19.34 -24.60
CA SER A 181 15.02 20.52 -25.45
C SER A 181 15.91 21.60 -24.85
N ALA A 182 15.94 21.73 -23.52
CA ALA A 182 16.72 22.77 -22.83
C ALA A 182 18.18 22.35 -22.58
N HIS A 183 18.43 21.06 -22.36
CA HIS A 183 19.72 20.55 -21.90
C HIS A 183 20.39 19.57 -22.87
N GLY A 184 19.71 19.16 -23.95
CA GLY A 184 20.24 18.21 -24.93
C GLY A 184 20.37 16.77 -24.43
N VAL A 185 19.81 16.46 -23.26
CA VAL A 185 19.88 15.15 -22.60
C VAL A 185 18.47 14.66 -22.32
N ASP A 186 18.17 13.43 -22.71
CA ASP A 186 16.91 12.79 -22.38
C ASP A 186 16.93 12.31 -20.92
N PRO A 187 16.10 12.85 -20.02
CA PRO A 187 16.13 12.46 -18.62
C PRO A 187 15.48 11.09 -18.43
N HIS A 188 15.96 10.35 -17.42
CA HIS A 188 15.31 9.13 -16.98
C HIS A 188 14.08 9.46 -16.14
N VAL A 189 13.04 8.63 -16.23
CA VAL A 189 11.80 8.77 -15.46
C VAL A 189 11.35 7.43 -14.90
N VAL A 190 10.99 7.41 -13.62
CA VAL A 190 10.31 6.30 -12.96
C VAL A 190 9.00 6.81 -12.40
N LEU A 191 7.90 6.25 -12.90
CA LEU A 191 6.55 6.50 -12.40
C LEU A 191 6.06 5.27 -11.65
N CYS A 192 5.46 5.46 -10.48
CA CYS A 192 4.74 4.39 -9.82
C CYS A 192 3.53 4.92 -9.06
N SER A 193 2.66 4.01 -8.65
CA SER A 193 1.69 4.28 -7.59
C SER A 193 2.06 3.56 -6.31
N ASP A 194 1.47 4.02 -5.23
CA ASP A 194 1.59 3.46 -3.90
C ASP A 194 0.65 2.27 -3.69
N HIS A 195 -0.56 2.30 -4.24
CA HIS A 195 -1.53 1.21 -4.23
C HIS A 195 -2.53 1.24 -5.39
N GLY A 196 -3.41 0.22 -5.40
CA GLY A 196 -4.56 0.13 -6.31
C GLY A 196 -5.83 0.78 -5.75
N MET A 197 -6.96 0.45 -6.35
CA MET A 197 -8.29 0.98 -6.02
C MET A 197 -9.36 -0.05 -6.43
N GLU A 198 -10.31 -0.30 -5.54
CA GLU A 198 -11.53 -1.03 -5.85
C GLU A 198 -12.67 -0.05 -6.17
N TRP A 199 -13.40 -0.34 -7.24
CA TRP A 199 -14.47 0.52 -7.75
C TRP A 199 -15.85 0.04 -7.31
N GLY A 200 -16.76 0.99 -7.08
CA GLY A 200 -18.16 0.73 -6.79
C GLY A 200 -18.65 1.50 -5.57
N LEU A 201 -19.95 1.46 -5.31
CA LEU A 201 -20.49 1.97 -4.06
C LEU A 201 -20.20 0.98 -2.94
N HIS A 202 -19.67 1.49 -1.82
CA HIS A 202 -19.27 0.66 -0.69
C HIS A 202 -20.31 0.70 0.43
N SER A 203 -20.49 -0.45 1.06
CA SER A 203 -21.19 -0.57 2.34
C SER A 203 -20.22 -0.25 3.48
N ALA A 204 -20.68 0.56 4.43
CA ALA A 204 -19.86 1.04 5.52
C ALA A 204 -20.11 0.25 6.81
N LEU A 205 -19.06 -0.38 7.35
CA LEU A 205 -19.00 -0.82 8.74
C LEU A 205 -18.59 0.36 9.61
N SER A 206 -19.50 0.87 10.43
CA SER A 206 -19.17 1.98 11.35
C SER A 206 -18.25 1.50 12.47
N PHE A 207 -17.30 2.34 12.87
CA PHE A 207 -16.42 2.03 13.99
C PHE A 207 -17.19 1.85 15.31
N GLU A 208 -18.33 2.52 15.46
CA GLU A 208 -19.25 2.35 16.58
C GLU A 208 -19.81 0.92 16.66
N THR A 209 -20.12 0.30 15.51
CA THR A 209 -20.55 -1.10 15.45
C THR A 209 -19.45 -2.04 15.93
N VAL A 210 -18.19 -1.78 15.53
CA VAL A 210 -17.02 -2.54 16.01
C VAL A 210 -16.91 -2.42 17.54
N VAL A 211 -16.95 -1.19 18.07
CA VAL A 211 -16.90 -0.90 19.51
C VAL A 211 -18.04 -1.55 20.28
N GLN A 212 -19.26 -1.54 19.73
CA GLN A 212 -20.42 -2.20 20.34
C GLN A 212 -20.23 -3.71 20.41
N ARG A 213 -19.77 -4.35 19.34
CA ARG A 213 -19.50 -5.79 19.35
C ARG A 213 -18.41 -6.15 20.36
N LEU A 214 -17.33 -5.37 20.44
CA LEU A 214 -16.28 -5.57 21.44
C LEU A 214 -16.83 -5.54 22.88
N ARG A 215 -17.70 -4.58 23.20
CA ARG A 215 -18.32 -4.46 24.53
C ARG A 215 -19.25 -5.63 24.85
N LEU A 216 -20.00 -6.13 23.86
CA LEU A 216 -20.88 -7.28 24.05
C LEU A 216 -20.10 -8.54 24.43
N GLU A 217 -18.89 -8.70 23.92
CA GLU A 217 -17.97 -9.80 24.26
C GLU A 217 -17.12 -9.53 25.52
N GLY A 218 -17.40 -8.45 26.26
CA GLY A 218 -16.73 -8.13 27.52
C GLY A 218 -15.35 -7.49 27.39
N TYR A 219 -15.01 -6.92 26.22
CA TYR A 219 -13.82 -6.08 26.05
C TYR A 219 -14.09 -4.63 26.44
N GLU A 220 -13.00 -3.88 26.70
CA GLU A 220 -13.00 -2.47 27.10
C GLU A 220 -12.35 -1.60 26.01
N PRO A 221 -13.11 -1.13 25.01
CA PRO A 221 -12.59 -0.23 23.97
C PRO A 221 -12.06 1.08 24.55
N GLY A 222 -10.91 1.55 24.05
CA GLY A 222 -10.24 2.77 24.48
C GLY A 222 -9.43 2.62 25.77
N ARG A 223 -9.23 1.39 26.26
CA ARG A 223 -8.43 1.11 27.45
C ARG A 223 -7.29 0.14 27.15
N GLN A 224 -6.24 0.22 27.97
CA GLN A 224 -5.19 -0.79 28.03
C GLN A 224 -5.52 -1.88 29.07
N GLY A 225 -4.83 -3.00 29.00
CA GLY A 225 -4.96 -4.11 29.95
C GLY A 225 -5.45 -5.41 29.29
N ARG A 226 -5.71 -6.44 30.10
CA ARG A 226 -6.06 -7.79 29.60
C ARG A 226 -7.32 -7.84 28.73
N ARG A 227 -8.30 -7.00 29.03
CA ARG A 227 -9.55 -6.83 28.25
C ARG A 227 -9.57 -5.51 27.47
N GLY A 228 -8.51 -4.71 27.57
CA GLY A 228 -8.41 -3.42 26.91
C GLY A 228 -8.17 -3.58 25.41
N VAL A 229 -8.87 -2.80 24.60
CA VAL A 229 -8.70 -2.76 23.15
C VAL A 229 -8.56 -1.30 22.71
N LEU A 230 -7.40 -0.95 22.18
CA LEU A 230 -7.18 0.34 21.54
C LEU A 230 -7.38 0.20 20.02
N SER A 231 -7.79 1.30 19.42
CA SER A 231 -8.00 1.41 17.98
C SER A 231 -7.98 2.86 17.57
N ALA A 232 -7.61 3.12 16.31
CA ALA A 232 -7.72 4.43 15.69
C ALA A 232 -8.81 4.32 14.61
N PRO A 233 -9.91 5.08 14.72
CA PRO A 233 -10.91 5.12 13.67
C PRO A 233 -10.30 5.90 12.50
N MET A 234 -9.77 5.18 11.50
CA MET A 234 -9.14 5.76 10.31
C MET A 234 -10.19 6.34 9.33
N GLY A 235 -9.72 6.74 8.14
CA GLY A 235 -10.58 7.04 6.99
C GLY A 235 -11.46 5.84 6.64
N ASP A 236 -12.41 6.04 5.72
CA ASP A 236 -13.29 4.96 5.29
C ASP A 236 -12.56 4.08 4.27
N VAL A 237 -11.91 3.01 4.77
CA VAL A 237 -10.93 2.20 4.02
C VAL A 237 -11.20 0.70 4.16
N GLY A 238 -10.49 -0.11 3.38
CA GLY A 238 -10.66 -1.56 3.28
C GLY A 238 -9.98 -2.38 4.38
N ALA A 239 -9.50 -1.77 5.46
CA ALA A 239 -8.87 -2.49 6.58
C ALA A 239 -9.00 -1.76 7.92
N GLY A 240 -8.88 -2.50 9.02
CA GLY A 240 -8.86 -1.94 10.37
C GLY A 240 -7.90 -2.64 11.30
N MET A 241 -7.54 -1.96 12.38
CA MET A 241 -6.51 -2.40 13.31
C MET A 241 -6.96 -2.30 14.77
N LEU A 242 -6.62 -3.33 15.55
CA LEU A 242 -6.85 -3.37 16.99
C LEU A 242 -5.53 -3.66 17.71
N TRP A 243 -5.29 -2.93 18.78
CA TRP A 243 -4.18 -3.15 19.69
C TRP A 243 -4.75 -3.67 21.01
N CYS A 244 -4.25 -4.81 21.46
CA CYS A 244 -4.78 -5.49 22.64
C CYS A 244 -3.67 -6.25 23.38
N HIS A 245 -4.00 -6.80 24.54
CA HIS A 245 -3.10 -7.74 25.22
C HIS A 245 -2.82 -8.97 24.32
N PRO A 246 -1.58 -9.51 24.27
CA PRO A 246 -1.24 -10.66 23.41
C PRO A 246 -2.18 -11.86 23.57
N ASP A 247 -2.54 -12.21 24.82
CA ASP A 247 -3.47 -13.31 25.13
C ASP A 247 -4.88 -13.11 24.52
N ALA A 248 -5.28 -11.88 24.19
CA ALA A 248 -6.59 -11.56 23.61
C ALA A 248 -6.58 -11.51 22.08
N ALA A 249 -5.41 -11.50 21.42
CA ALA A 249 -5.30 -11.21 20.00
C ALA A 249 -6.04 -12.24 19.14
N SER A 250 -5.89 -13.54 19.45
CA SER A 250 -6.56 -14.62 18.71
C SER A 250 -8.09 -14.50 18.79
N ASP A 251 -8.62 -14.32 20.00
CA ASP A 251 -10.06 -14.18 20.23
C ASP A 251 -10.61 -12.94 19.53
N LEU A 252 -9.88 -11.82 19.57
CA LEU A 252 -10.28 -10.57 18.90
C LEU A 252 -10.22 -10.66 17.38
N ALA A 253 -9.25 -11.36 16.79
CA ALA A 253 -9.23 -11.58 15.36
C ALA A 253 -10.38 -12.49 14.91
N GLN A 254 -10.68 -13.56 15.66
CA GLN A 254 -11.85 -14.38 15.39
C GLN A 254 -13.14 -13.55 15.49
N LEU A 255 -13.28 -12.74 16.54
CA LEU A 255 -14.43 -11.85 16.69
C LEU A 255 -14.55 -10.85 15.54
N ALA A 256 -13.42 -10.27 15.11
CA ALA A 256 -13.41 -9.32 14.01
C ALA A 256 -13.82 -9.97 12.68
N SER A 257 -13.42 -11.22 12.42
CA SER A 257 -13.81 -11.93 11.19
C SER A 257 -15.30 -12.30 11.12
N GLU A 258 -16.03 -12.19 12.23
CA GLU A 258 -17.48 -12.36 12.30
C GLU A 258 -18.26 -11.05 12.09
N LEU A 259 -17.58 -9.90 12.00
CA LEU A 259 -18.23 -8.61 11.75
C LEU A 259 -18.73 -8.52 10.30
N PRO A 260 -19.87 -7.83 10.06
CA PRO A 260 -20.36 -7.62 8.70
C PRO A 260 -19.31 -6.98 7.81
N GLY A 261 -19.11 -7.55 6.63
CA GLY A 261 -18.19 -7.02 5.63
C GLY A 261 -16.71 -7.29 5.88
N VAL A 262 -16.32 -7.96 6.97
CA VAL A 262 -14.93 -8.39 7.18
C VAL A 262 -14.70 -9.69 6.41
N GLU A 263 -13.74 -9.69 5.49
CA GLU A 263 -13.37 -10.88 4.71
C GLU A 263 -12.47 -11.81 5.53
N LEU A 264 -11.49 -11.24 6.24
CA LEU A 264 -10.58 -11.98 7.09
C LEU A 264 -9.99 -11.08 8.17
N ALA A 265 -9.49 -11.71 9.23
CA ALA A 265 -8.74 -11.05 10.28
C ALA A 265 -7.51 -11.88 10.66
N VAL A 266 -6.45 -11.21 11.10
CA VAL A 266 -5.20 -11.85 11.44
C VAL A 266 -4.74 -11.43 12.83
N ALA A 267 -4.47 -12.41 13.70
CA ALA A 267 -3.90 -12.22 15.02
C ALA A 267 -2.40 -12.53 15.03
N ARG A 268 -1.57 -11.60 15.50
CA ARG A 268 -0.16 -11.88 15.75
C ARG A 268 0.02 -12.72 17.01
N SER A 269 0.75 -13.81 16.87
CA SER A 269 1.27 -14.61 17.98
C SER A 269 2.76 -14.32 18.19
N PRO A 270 3.24 -14.23 19.45
CA PRO A 270 4.67 -14.15 19.73
C PRO A 270 5.43 -15.36 19.15
N GLY A 271 6.69 -15.14 18.76
CA GLY A 271 7.55 -16.18 18.21
C GLY A 271 8.04 -17.20 19.25
N SER A 272 8.57 -18.31 18.74
CA SER A 272 9.34 -19.31 19.49
C SER A 272 10.84 -19.15 19.15
N THR A 273 11.69 -20.10 19.55
CA THR A 273 13.08 -20.13 19.09
C THR A 273 13.21 -20.54 17.62
N ALA A 274 12.25 -21.31 17.08
CA ALA A 274 12.25 -21.74 15.68
C ALA A 274 11.63 -20.68 14.74
N ASP A 275 10.61 -19.96 15.23
CA ASP A 275 9.87 -18.94 14.47
C ASP A 275 10.05 -17.57 15.11
N ARG A 276 10.42 -16.53 14.35
CA ARG A 276 10.49 -15.15 14.90
C ARG A 276 9.10 -14.59 15.24
N GLY A 277 8.05 -15.21 14.72
CA GLY A 277 6.65 -14.88 14.99
C GLY A 277 5.72 -15.67 14.09
N SER A 278 4.42 -15.60 14.37
CA SER A 278 3.40 -16.11 13.48
C SER A 278 2.14 -15.25 13.51
N GLY A 279 1.31 -15.39 12.49
CA GLY A 279 -0.01 -14.79 12.36
C GLY A 279 -1.05 -15.90 12.17
N THR A 280 -2.12 -15.87 12.96
CA THR A 280 -3.27 -16.76 12.76
C THR A 280 -4.33 -16.02 11.95
N VAL A 281 -4.61 -16.50 10.76
CA VAL A 281 -5.62 -15.93 9.85
C VAL A 281 -6.96 -16.60 10.10
N PHE A 282 -8.02 -15.82 10.23
CA PHE A 282 -9.40 -16.25 10.40
C PHE A 282 -10.25 -15.71 9.25
N ARG A 283 -11.11 -16.55 8.68
CA ARG A 283 -12.10 -16.17 7.68
C ARG A 283 -13.40 -16.93 7.88
N VAL A 284 -14.51 -16.21 7.95
CA VAL A 284 -15.84 -16.79 8.11
C VAL A 284 -16.52 -16.86 6.75
N LEU A 285 -16.74 -18.07 6.25
CA LEU A 285 -17.51 -18.36 5.05
C LEU A 285 -18.90 -18.86 5.45
N PRO A 286 -19.90 -18.79 4.54
CA PRO A 286 -21.22 -19.37 4.80
C PRO A 286 -21.13 -20.83 5.28
N GLY A 287 -21.54 -21.07 6.53
CA GLY A 287 -21.53 -22.40 7.15
C GLY A 287 -20.16 -22.95 7.56
N ARG A 288 -19.07 -22.18 7.45
CA ARG A 288 -17.72 -22.64 7.82
C ARG A 288 -16.80 -21.51 8.25
N ALA A 289 -16.24 -21.59 9.46
CA ALA A 289 -15.06 -20.83 9.83
C ALA A 289 -13.80 -21.55 9.33
N THR A 290 -12.84 -20.80 8.78
CA THR A 290 -11.56 -21.33 8.34
C THR A 290 -10.41 -20.59 9.02
N ARG A 291 -9.30 -21.30 9.22
CA ARG A 291 -8.13 -20.82 9.93
C ARG A 291 -6.84 -21.39 9.37
N ALA A 292 -5.83 -20.54 9.25
CA ALA A 292 -4.48 -20.95 8.91
C ALA A 292 -3.45 -20.18 9.74
N ARG A 293 -2.23 -20.71 9.78
CA ARG A 293 -1.07 -20.08 10.40
C ARG A 293 -0.09 -19.63 9.31
N VAL A 294 0.37 -18.39 9.43
CA VAL A 294 1.49 -17.83 8.67
C VAL A 294 2.67 -17.71 9.65
N SER A 295 3.70 -18.54 9.51
CA SER A 295 4.92 -18.45 10.31
C SER A 295 6.03 -17.73 9.53
N TRP A 296 6.89 -16.99 10.23
CA TRP A 296 8.05 -16.33 9.64
C TRP A 296 9.30 -16.50 10.50
N GLY A 297 10.45 -16.69 9.84
CA GLY A 297 11.72 -16.92 10.52
C GLY A 297 12.92 -16.80 9.57
N PRO A 298 14.12 -17.17 10.02
CA PRO A 298 15.32 -17.13 9.18
C PRO A 298 15.25 -18.03 7.94
N ARG A 299 14.36 -19.04 7.94
CA ARG A 299 14.11 -19.96 6.82
C ARG A 299 13.14 -19.42 5.77
N GLY A 300 12.54 -18.24 6.00
CA GLY A 300 11.54 -17.64 5.11
C GLY A 300 10.14 -17.64 5.72
N LEU A 301 9.15 -17.95 4.90
CA LEU A 301 7.72 -17.93 5.26
C LEU A 301 7.14 -19.34 5.23
N ARG A 302 6.15 -19.63 6.07
CA ARG A 302 5.45 -20.92 6.06
C ARG A 302 3.95 -20.71 6.20
N TYR A 303 3.17 -21.44 5.42
CA TYR A 303 1.72 -21.43 5.47
C TYR A 303 1.18 -22.80 5.87
N GLU A 304 0.35 -22.85 6.91
CA GLU A 304 -0.22 -24.08 7.45
C GLU A 304 -1.74 -23.93 7.63
N CYS A 305 -2.51 -24.70 6.86
CA CYS A 305 -3.96 -24.79 7.02
C CYS A 305 -4.30 -25.54 8.32
N LEU A 306 -4.96 -24.87 9.27
CA LEU A 306 -5.39 -25.47 10.55
C LEU A 306 -6.82 -25.99 10.47
N ASP A 307 -7.70 -25.24 9.80
CA ASP A 307 -9.04 -25.66 9.41
C ASP A 307 -9.42 -24.95 8.10
N GLY A 308 -9.42 -25.69 6.99
CA GLY A 308 -9.64 -25.10 5.68
C GLY A 308 -8.51 -24.15 5.27
N ASP A 309 -8.76 -23.37 4.21
CA ASP A 309 -7.74 -22.55 3.56
C ASP A 309 -8.25 -21.11 3.41
N PRO A 310 -8.17 -20.28 4.48
CA PRO A 310 -8.73 -18.93 4.48
C PRO A 310 -8.11 -18.02 3.40
N LEU A 311 -6.83 -18.23 3.08
CA LEU A 311 -6.10 -17.47 2.07
C LEU A 311 -6.12 -18.12 0.67
N GLU A 312 -6.71 -19.30 0.51
CA GLU A 312 -6.79 -20.03 -0.78
C GLU A 312 -5.41 -20.32 -1.41
N LEU A 313 -4.38 -20.52 -0.59
CA LEU A 313 -2.99 -20.67 -1.05
C LEU A 313 -2.53 -22.10 -1.23
N ALA A 314 -3.16 -23.09 -0.58
CA ALA A 314 -2.64 -24.46 -0.58
C ALA A 314 -2.47 -25.02 -2.01
N PRO A 315 -3.45 -24.90 -2.93
CA PRO A 315 -3.29 -25.38 -4.31
C PRO A 315 -2.23 -24.62 -5.12
N LEU A 316 -1.91 -23.37 -4.76
CA LEU A 316 -0.89 -22.58 -5.44
C LEU A 316 0.50 -22.99 -4.99
N LEU A 317 0.70 -23.14 -3.68
CA LEU A 317 1.99 -23.53 -3.10
C LEU A 317 2.36 -24.97 -3.46
N ASP A 318 1.38 -25.89 -3.47
CA ASP A 318 1.59 -27.28 -3.89
C ASP A 318 2.04 -27.37 -5.36
N ARG A 319 1.42 -26.58 -6.25
CA ARG A 319 1.78 -26.55 -7.68
C ARG A 319 3.13 -25.89 -7.93
N ALA A 320 3.49 -24.89 -7.13
CA ALA A 320 4.77 -24.21 -7.24
C ALA A 320 5.92 -25.16 -6.84
N GLY A 321 5.70 -26.07 -5.90
CA GLY A 321 6.73 -27.01 -5.43
C GLY A 321 7.92 -26.31 -4.76
N THR A 322 7.69 -25.09 -4.25
CA THR A 322 8.73 -24.17 -3.74
C THR A 322 8.99 -24.33 -2.25
N ALA A 323 8.15 -25.11 -1.55
CA ALA A 323 8.33 -25.38 -0.13
C ALA A 323 9.38 -26.47 0.08
N ASP A 324 10.21 -26.30 1.10
CA ASP A 324 11.09 -27.36 1.59
C ASP A 324 10.29 -28.47 2.30
N PRO A 325 10.92 -29.60 2.69
CA PRO A 325 10.22 -30.71 3.34
C PRO A 325 9.50 -30.35 4.65
N ASP A 326 9.85 -29.24 5.29
CA ASP A 326 9.22 -28.74 6.52
C ASP A 326 8.14 -27.67 6.23
N GLY A 327 7.87 -27.38 4.95
CA GLY A 327 6.87 -26.43 4.49
C GLY A 327 7.33 -24.97 4.44
N TRP A 328 8.65 -24.69 4.53
CA TRP A 328 9.17 -23.33 4.43
C TRP A 328 9.41 -22.92 2.98
N LEU A 329 9.03 -21.69 2.67
CA LEU A 329 9.12 -21.05 1.37
C LEU A 329 10.19 -19.96 1.42
N ASP A 330 11.05 -19.93 0.41
CA ASP A 330 11.82 -18.72 0.10
C ASP A 330 10.85 -17.56 -0.19
N ASP A 331 11.15 -16.37 0.32
CA ASP A 331 10.26 -15.21 0.22
C ASP A 331 10.06 -14.76 -1.24
N GLY A 332 11.07 -14.95 -2.10
CA GLY A 332 10.99 -14.66 -3.53
C GLY A 332 10.14 -15.67 -4.30
N ASP A 333 10.26 -16.95 -3.95
CA ASP A 333 9.44 -18.00 -4.56
C ASP A 333 7.96 -17.86 -4.15
N GLY A 334 7.70 -17.49 -2.89
CA GLY A 334 6.37 -17.13 -2.40
C GLY A 334 5.75 -15.96 -3.18
N PHE A 335 6.52 -14.90 -3.43
CA PHE A 335 6.08 -13.78 -4.26
C PHE A 335 5.73 -14.24 -5.69
N ALA A 336 6.64 -14.96 -6.34
CA ALA A 336 6.48 -15.40 -7.71
C ALA A 336 5.22 -16.26 -7.89
N ALA A 337 4.87 -17.08 -6.90
CA ALA A 337 3.69 -17.93 -6.90
C ALA A 337 2.38 -17.18 -6.60
N THR A 338 2.42 -16.03 -5.93
CA THR A 338 1.22 -15.42 -5.33
C THR A 338 0.99 -13.95 -5.64
N TRP A 339 1.87 -13.25 -6.37
CA TRP A 339 1.65 -11.83 -6.72
C TRP A 339 0.36 -11.63 -7.54
N ASP A 340 -0.01 -12.61 -8.38
CA ASP A 340 -1.20 -12.54 -9.24
C ASP A 340 -2.47 -13.10 -8.56
N HIS A 341 -2.37 -13.51 -7.29
CA HIS A 341 -3.47 -14.11 -6.55
C HIS A 341 -4.57 -13.08 -6.20
N ARG A 342 -5.77 -13.54 -5.79
CA ARG A 342 -6.84 -12.65 -5.30
C ARG A 342 -6.44 -11.86 -4.05
N PHE A 343 -5.48 -12.41 -3.30
CA PHE A 343 -4.72 -11.74 -2.25
C PHE A 343 -3.25 -11.72 -2.69
N PRO A 344 -2.76 -10.67 -3.36
CA PRO A 344 -1.38 -10.60 -3.83
C PRO A 344 -0.38 -10.71 -2.67
N ASP A 345 0.60 -11.61 -2.80
CA ASP A 345 1.71 -11.82 -1.86
C ASP A 345 1.33 -11.76 -0.36
N PRO A 346 0.33 -12.54 0.07
CA PRO A 346 -0.36 -12.29 1.32
C PRO A 346 0.48 -12.67 2.53
N LEU A 347 1.36 -13.67 2.42
CA LEU A 347 2.21 -14.11 3.54
C LEU A 347 3.21 -13.02 3.93
N HIS A 348 3.87 -12.43 2.94
CA HIS A 348 4.82 -11.34 3.13
C HIS A 348 4.10 -10.10 3.69
N ARG A 349 3.01 -9.68 3.05
CA ARG A 349 2.25 -8.48 3.46
C ARG A 349 1.65 -8.60 4.86
N ILE A 350 1.12 -9.77 5.23
CA ILE A 350 0.62 -10.04 6.59
C ILE A 350 1.74 -9.93 7.63
N ARG A 351 2.89 -10.57 7.37
CA ARG A 351 4.07 -10.47 8.25
C ARG A 351 4.40 -9.00 8.49
N HIS A 352 4.68 -8.26 7.40
CA HIS A 352 5.12 -6.87 7.49
C HIS A 352 4.09 -5.98 8.19
N GLY A 353 2.80 -6.15 7.86
CA GLY A 353 1.70 -5.47 8.53
C GLY A 353 1.69 -5.67 10.04
N LEU A 354 1.95 -6.90 10.54
CA LEU A 354 1.93 -7.23 11.96
C LEU A 354 3.24 -6.95 12.72
N THR A 355 4.34 -6.63 12.01
CA THR A 355 5.67 -6.57 12.65
C THR A 355 6.40 -5.26 12.48
N ASP A 356 6.57 -4.76 11.26
CA ASP A 356 7.68 -3.86 10.94
C ASP A 356 7.32 -2.80 9.88
N LEU A 357 6.04 -2.72 9.50
CA LEU A 357 5.54 -1.67 8.62
C LEU A 357 5.51 -0.30 9.33
N VAL A 358 5.19 -0.29 10.62
CA VAL A 358 4.99 0.90 11.46
C VAL A 358 5.71 0.76 12.80
N GLN A 359 5.93 1.85 13.54
CA GLN A 359 6.61 1.82 14.85
C GLN A 359 5.75 1.12 15.92
N TYR A 360 4.42 1.32 15.86
CA TYR A 360 3.46 0.73 16.79
C TYR A 360 2.52 -0.26 16.07
N PRO A 361 3.03 -1.44 15.66
CA PRO A 361 2.22 -2.39 14.89
C PRO A 361 1.06 -2.92 15.74
N ALA A 362 -0.09 -3.08 15.09
CA ALA A 362 -1.24 -3.75 15.67
C ALA A 362 -0.97 -5.25 15.78
N ASN A 363 -1.53 -5.87 16.82
CA ASN A 363 -1.51 -7.33 16.95
C ASN A 363 -2.78 -8.00 16.43
N VAL A 364 -3.77 -7.21 15.98
CA VAL A 364 -4.87 -7.68 15.15
C VAL A 364 -5.09 -6.71 13.99
N ILE A 365 -5.11 -7.23 12.76
CA ILE A 365 -5.47 -6.48 11.54
C ILE A 365 -6.57 -7.24 10.83
N PHE A 366 -7.60 -6.55 10.36
CA PHE A 366 -8.67 -7.15 9.57
C PHE A 366 -8.82 -6.47 8.22
N SER A 367 -9.14 -7.28 7.21
CA SER A 367 -9.36 -6.87 5.82
C SER A 367 -10.84 -6.92 5.53
N MET A 368 -11.37 -5.85 4.94
CA MET A 368 -12.74 -5.80 4.46
C MET A 368 -12.89 -6.63 3.18
N ALA A 369 -14.11 -7.13 2.96
CA ALA A 369 -14.54 -7.76 1.73
C ALA A 369 -14.73 -6.71 0.63
N SER A 370 -14.78 -7.20 -0.62
CA SER A 370 -15.08 -6.36 -1.77
C SER A 370 -16.40 -5.60 -1.55
N GLY A 371 -16.40 -4.31 -1.85
CA GLY A 371 -17.58 -3.45 -1.66
C GLY A 371 -17.86 -3.07 -0.20
N TRP A 372 -16.91 -3.29 0.72
CA TRP A 372 -17.02 -2.86 2.11
C TRP A 372 -15.87 -1.94 2.54
N THR A 373 -16.20 -0.98 3.39
CA THR A 373 -15.26 -0.08 4.08
C THR A 373 -15.50 -0.12 5.58
N VAL A 374 -14.48 0.27 6.34
CA VAL A 374 -14.57 0.55 7.78
C VAL A 374 -13.94 1.90 8.06
N GLY A 375 -14.59 2.71 8.89
CA GLY A 375 -14.08 4.05 9.19
C GLY A 375 -14.91 4.79 10.23
N ALA A 376 -14.46 6.01 10.53
CA ALA A 376 -15.20 6.91 11.40
C ALA A 376 -16.54 7.34 10.77
N ARG A 377 -17.60 7.41 11.57
CA ARG A 377 -18.93 7.84 11.10
C ARG A 377 -18.94 9.22 10.45
N ILE A 378 -18.08 10.13 10.90
CA ILE A 378 -17.95 11.46 10.32
C ILE A 378 -17.43 11.41 8.88
N THR A 379 -16.46 10.52 8.59
CA THR A 379 -15.93 10.30 7.25
C THR A 379 -17.00 9.72 6.34
N GLN A 380 -17.71 8.69 6.81
CA GLN A 380 -18.82 8.05 6.08
C GLN A 380 -19.95 9.04 5.78
N THR A 381 -20.30 9.89 6.75
CA THR A 381 -21.33 10.92 6.58
C THR A 381 -20.88 11.96 5.55
N THR A 382 -19.63 12.40 5.62
CA THR A 382 -19.07 13.37 4.67
C THR A 382 -19.02 12.80 3.25
N ALA A 383 -18.61 11.54 3.09
CA ALA A 383 -18.66 10.85 1.82
C ALA A 383 -20.08 10.77 1.25
N GLY A 384 -21.08 10.47 2.10
CA GLY A 384 -22.49 10.47 1.70
C GLY A 384 -22.97 11.82 1.17
N LEU A 385 -22.55 12.93 1.79
CA LEU A 385 -22.86 14.29 1.31
C LEU A 385 -22.22 14.63 -0.05
N LEU A 386 -21.13 13.95 -0.41
CA LEU A 386 -20.42 14.11 -1.68
C LEU A 386 -20.91 13.15 -2.78
N GLY A 387 -22.00 12.42 -2.55
CA GLY A 387 -22.55 11.44 -3.50
C GLY A 387 -22.10 10.00 -3.25
N GLY A 388 -21.41 9.73 -2.15
CA GLY A 388 -20.88 8.43 -1.76
C GLY A 388 -19.42 8.24 -2.15
N GLN A 389 -18.78 7.24 -1.53
CA GLN A 389 -17.44 6.80 -1.87
C GLN A 389 -17.50 5.71 -2.94
N VAL A 390 -17.04 6.05 -4.14
CA VAL A 390 -17.09 5.22 -5.37
C VAL A 390 -15.79 4.47 -5.66
N GLY A 391 -14.77 4.70 -4.83
CA GLY A 391 -13.50 3.98 -4.82
C GLY A 391 -13.01 3.74 -3.39
N THR A 392 -12.36 2.62 -3.10
CA THR A 392 -11.62 2.43 -1.83
C THR A 392 -10.33 1.62 -1.99
N HIS A 393 -9.43 1.74 -1.02
CA HIS A 393 -8.19 0.95 -0.92
C HIS A 393 -7.97 0.48 0.53
N GLY A 394 -6.90 -0.27 0.80
CA GLY A 394 -6.48 -0.69 2.16
C GLY A 394 -6.56 -2.19 2.45
N SER A 395 -7.44 -2.93 1.80
CA SER A 395 -7.66 -4.36 2.05
C SER A 395 -6.54 -5.25 1.48
N LEU A 396 -6.55 -6.54 1.84
CA LEU A 396 -5.63 -7.53 1.29
C LEU A 396 -5.96 -7.86 -0.19
N ASN A 397 -7.15 -7.48 -0.67
CA ASN A 397 -7.64 -7.88 -1.97
C ASN A 397 -6.83 -7.26 -3.13
N ARG A 398 -6.85 -7.95 -4.27
CA ARG A 398 -6.07 -7.58 -5.45
C ARG A 398 -6.34 -6.15 -5.93
N ALA A 399 -7.61 -5.76 -6.09
CA ALA A 399 -7.98 -4.47 -6.66
C ALA A 399 -7.41 -3.31 -5.84
N GLN A 400 -7.48 -3.40 -4.52
CA GLN A 400 -6.96 -2.39 -3.59
C GLN A 400 -5.44 -2.45 -3.37
N THR A 401 -4.77 -3.48 -3.91
CA THR A 401 -3.33 -3.72 -3.69
C THR A 401 -2.48 -3.35 -4.90
N LEU A 402 -2.95 -3.68 -6.11
CA LEU A 402 -2.12 -3.60 -7.31
C LEU A 402 -2.06 -2.18 -7.86
N GLY A 403 -0.95 -1.51 -7.57
CA GLY A 403 -0.51 -0.32 -8.28
C GLY A 403 0.32 -0.66 -9.52
N PHE A 404 1.09 0.31 -10.00
CA PHE A 404 1.94 0.15 -11.18
C PHE A 404 3.35 0.70 -10.97
N VAL A 405 4.29 0.25 -11.81
CA VAL A 405 5.56 0.94 -12.12
C VAL A 405 5.69 1.05 -13.64
N ALA A 406 6.05 2.21 -14.15
CA ALA A 406 6.42 2.42 -15.55
C ALA A 406 7.68 3.27 -15.63
N CYS A 407 8.62 2.86 -16.48
CA CYS A 407 9.92 3.52 -16.58
C CYS A 407 10.19 4.00 -18.00
N SER A 408 10.98 5.07 -18.11
CA SER A 408 11.58 5.55 -19.35
C SER A 408 13.04 5.89 -19.07
N GLY A 409 13.97 5.14 -19.65
CA GLY A 409 15.40 5.33 -19.40
C GLY A 409 16.21 4.11 -19.82
N GLU A 410 17.53 4.23 -19.72
CA GLU A 410 18.46 3.16 -20.07
C GLU A 410 19.28 2.71 -18.87
N GLY A 411 19.78 1.48 -18.92
CA GLY A 411 20.70 0.92 -17.92
C GLY A 411 20.14 -0.28 -17.17
N PRO A 412 20.98 -0.96 -16.37
CA PRO A 412 20.65 -2.28 -15.82
C PRO A 412 19.40 -2.29 -14.93
N ALA A 413 19.16 -1.24 -14.15
CA ALA A 413 17.98 -1.13 -13.28
C ALA A 413 16.68 -0.95 -14.10
N PHE A 414 16.72 -0.15 -15.16
CA PHE A 414 15.59 0.07 -16.07
C PHE A 414 15.25 -1.22 -16.84
N GLU A 415 16.26 -1.85 -17.44
CA GLU A 415 16.08 -3.13 -18.13
C GLU A 415 15.58 -4.23 -17.21
N ALA A 416 16.00 -4.24 -15.96
CA ALA A 416 15.56 -5.20 -14.97
C ALA A 416 14.08 -5.01 -14.65
N MET A 417 13.66 -3.77 -14.35
CA MET A 417 12.27 -3.44 -14.04
C MET A 417 11.34 -3.80 -15.20
N ALA A 418 11.70 -3.43 -16.44
CA ALA A 418 10.88 -3.69 -17.63
C ALA A 418 10.64 -5.18 -17.91
N LYS A 419 11.50 -6.08 -17.40
CA LYS A 419 11.40 -7.53 -17.59
C LYS A 419 10.64 -8.23 -16.46
N MET A 420 10.29 -7.51 -15.39
CA MET A 420 9.59 -8.11 -14.24
C MET A 420 8.09 -8.19 -14.49
N PRO A 421 7.43 -9.30 -14.11
CA PRO A 421 5.98 -9.37 -14.17
C PRO A 421 5.32 -8.51 -13.08
N ALA A 422 5.99 -8.39 -11.93
CA ALA A 422 5.53 -7.61 -10.78
C ALA A 422 6.72 -7.19 -9.91
N VAL A 423 6.51 -6.27 -8.98
CA VAL A 423 7.50 -5.80 -8.01
C VAL A 423 6.80 -5.43 -6.69
N ARG A 424 7.46 -5.61 -5.54
CA ARG A 424 6.95 -5.13 -4.24
C ARG A 424 7.22 -3.64 -4.07
N ALA A 425 6.40 -2.96 -3.29
CA ALA A 425 6.59 -1.54 -2.94
C ALA A 425 8.05 -1.23 -2.54
N GLU A 426 8.61 -1.95 -1.57
CA GLU A 426 9.96 -1.75 -1.08
C GLU A 426 11.07 -2.18 -2.05
N HIS A 427 10.73 -2.70 -3.23
CA HIS A 427 11.70 -3.02 -4.27
C HIS A 427 11.64 -2.08 -5.47
N VAL A 428 10.64 -1.18 -5.55
CA VAL A 428 10.49 -0.25 -6.68
C VAL A 428 11.76 0.60 -6.86
N PHE A 429 12.29 1.17 -5.78
CA PHE A 429 13.45 2.06 -5.85
C PHE A 429 14.79 1.40 -5.52
N LEU A 430 14.83 0.07 -5.44
CA LEU A 430 16.02 -0.66 -5.00
C LEU A 430 17.24 -0.49 -5.93
N GLY A 431 17.00 -0.33 -7.24
CA GLY A 431 18.04 -0.05 -8.24
C GLY A 431 18.51 1.41 -8.30
N TRP A 432 17.89 2.31 -7.52
CA TRP A 432 18.11 3.75 -7.59
C TRP A 432 18.24 4.39 -6.19
N GLN A 433 18.71 3.64 -5.19
CA GLN A 433 18.72 4.08 -3.79
C GLN A 433 19.46 5.39 -3.58
N ASP A 434 20.65 5.52 -4.18
CA ASP A 434 21.48 6.72 -4.04
C ASP A 434 20.82 7.95 -4.69
N LEU A 435 20.13 7.76 -5.82
CA LEU A 435 19.40 8.83 -6.49
C LEU A 435 18.16 9.25 -5.71
N VAL A 436 17.40 8.29 -5.18
CA VAL A 436 16.24 8.60 -4.33
C VAL A 436 16.68 9.31 -3.06
N ARG A 437 17.78 8.88 -2.43
CA ARG A 437 18.36 9.57 -1.26
C ARG A 437 18.86 10.98 -1.58
N ALA A 438 19.42 11.19 -2.77
CA ALA A 438 19.85 12.52 -3.19
C ALA A 438 18.65 13.43 -3.55
N GLY A 439 17.59 12.87 -4.11
CA GLY A 439 16.35 13.58 -4.41
C GLY A 439 15.56 13.97 -3.16
N SER A 440 15.63 13.14 -2.11
CA SER A 440 14.98 13.39 -0.81
C SER A 440 15.62 14.47 0.04
N ALA A 441 16.93 14.72 -0.11
CA ALA A 441 17.70 15.61 0.74
C ALA A 441 17.72 17.08 0.27
N ARG A 442 17.04 17.37 -0.84
CA ARG A 442 16.94 18.68 -1.50
C ARG A 442 15.48 19.08 -1.56
#